data_AF-A0A6L9SVA7-F1
#
_entry.id   AF-A0A6L9SVA7-F1
#
_cell.length_a   1.000
_cell.length_b   1.000
_cell.length_c   1.000
_cell.angle_alpha   90.00
_cell.angle_beta   90.00
_cell.angle_gamma   90.00
#
_symmetry.space_group_name_H-M   'P 1'
#
loop_
_entity.id
_entity.type
_entity.pdbx_description
1 polymer ?
#
loop_
_entity_poly.entity_id
_entity_poly.type
_entity_poly.pdbx_seq_one_letter_code
_entity_poly.pdbx_strand_id
1 'polypeptide(L)'
;MFPILDSMLPKTINGVVYTTGPTPGSIHATGTVTDWGGVNQTIQLEAGEYSFAGTSSGDVKNLYAQAILPDGTTVNTSNGDQVSFTLTEPATVTLSVVARNGTTVDADITPILTKTK
;
A
#
# COMPACT_ATOMS: atom_id res chain seq x y z
N MET A 1 -1.10 4.33 14.70
CA MET A 1 -0.46 4.55 13.39
C MET A 1 0.61 3.47 13.26
N PHE A 2 0.37 2.45 12.45
CA PHE A 2 1.27 1.32 12.32
C PHE A 2 2.05 1.47 11.01
N PRO A 3 3.38 1.51 11.02
CA PRO A 3 4.16 1.35 9.80
C PRO A 3 4.05 -0.12 9.38
N ILE A 4 3.05 -0.42 8.56
CA ILE A 4 2.64 -1.80 8.25
C ILE A 4 3.64 -2.50 7.30
N LEU A 5 4.43 -1.74 6.54
CA LEU A 5 5.26 -2.31 5.48
C LEU A 5 6.77 -2.17 5.72
N ASP A 6 7.22 -1.48 6.77
CA ASP A 6 8.65 -1.22 7.02
C ASP A 6 9.47 -2.51 7.14
N SER A 7 8.90 -3.55 7.77
CA SER A 7 9.55 -4.87 7.89
C SER A 7 9.79 -5.59 6.56
N MET A 8 9.19 -5.12 5.47
CA MET A 8 9.35 -5.68 4.14
C MET A 8 10.46 -4.99 3.33
N LEU A 9 11.10 -3.96 3.88
CA LEU A 9 12.06 -3.09 3.19
C LEU A 9 13.50 -3.34 3.68
N PRO A 10 14.52 -3.16 2.82
CA PRO A 10 14.43 -2.85 1.40
C PRO A 10 14.03 -4.07 0.57
N LYS A 11 13.38 -3.85 -0.57
CA LYS A 11 13.02 -4.94 -1.50
C LYS A 11 12.97 -4.44 -2.93
N THR A 12 13.38 -5.30 -3.87
CA THR A 12 13.25 -5.04 -5.31
C THR A 12 12.20 -5.97 -5.91
N ILE A 13 11.22 -5.39 -6.61
CA ILE A 13 10.14 -6.13 -7.26
C ILE A 13 9.94 -5.51 -8.65
N ASN A 14 9.99 -6.34 -9.69
CA ASN A 14 9.67 -5.94 -11.07
C ASN A 14 10.33 -4.64 -11.53
N GLY A 15 11.62 -4.47 -11.23
CA GLY A 15 12.39 -3.29 -11.64
C GLY A 15 12.22 -2.03 -10.77
N VAL A 16 11.44 -2.10 -9.69
CA VAL A 16 11.32 -1.04 -8.68
C VAL A 16 12.02 -1.45 -7.39
N VAL A 17 12.83 -0.54 -6.86
CA VAL A 17 13.43 -0.64 -5.53
C VAL A 17 12.53 0.11 -4.54
N TYR A 18 12.10 -0.59 -3.50
CA TYR A 18 11.35 -0.03 -2.38
C TYR A 18 12.26 0.04 -1.16
N THR A 19 12.42 1.23 -0.58
CA THR A 19 13.22 1.48 0.63
C THR A 19 12.42 2.28 1.63
N THR A 20 12.90 2.36 2.88
CA THR A 20 12.39 3.34 3.84
C THR A 20 12.55 4.75 3.24
N GLY A 21 11.46 5.51 3.24
CA GLY A 21 11.44 6.89 2.78
C GLY A 21 11.92 7.87 3.86
N PRO A 22 11.85 9.18 3.58
CA PRO A 22 12.43 10.22 4.43
C PRO A 22 11.65 10.46 5.74
N THR A 23 10.37 10.09 5.80
CA THR A 23 9.52 10.24 7.00
C THR A 23 9.14 8.87 7.59
N PRO A 24 8.88 8.77 8.91
CA PRO A 24 8.52 7.50 9.54
C PRO A 24 7.30 6.84 8.90
N GLY A 25 7.42 5.57 8.51
CA GLY A 25 6.37 4.80 7.84
C GLY A 25 6.17 5.13 6.35
N SER A 26 6.97 6.03 5.78
CA SER A 26 6.98 6.28 4.34
C SER A 26 7.86 5.27 3.61
N ILE A 27 7.49 4.96 2.38
CA ILE A 27 8.20 4.06 1.47
C ILE A 27 8.63 4.89 0.27
N HIS A 28 9.92 4.91 -0.01
CA HIS A 28 10.46 5.44 -1.26
C HIS A 28 10.46 4.33 -2.31
N ALA A 29 9.87 4.59 -3.47
CA ALA A 29 9.82 3.66 -4.60
C ALA A 29 10.47 4.31 -5.82
N THR A 30 11.52 3.68 -6.34
CA THR A 30 12.28 4.21 -7.48
C THR A 30 12.61 3.11 -8.49
N GLY A 31 12.39 3.37 -9.78
CA GLY A 31 12.70 2.45 -10.87
C GLY A 31 11.63 2.41 -11.96
N THR A 32 11.84 1.54 -12.95
CA THR A 32 10.89 1.33 -14.05
C THR A 32 10.19 -0.01 -13.87
N VAL A 33 8.86 0.03 -13.76
CA VAL A 33 8.03 -1.14 -13.47
C VAL A 33 7.93 -2.01 -14.72
N THR A 34 8.46 -3.23 -14.64
CA THR A 34 8.44 -4.20 -15.75
C THR A 34 7.20 -5.10 -15.75
N ASP A 35 6.53 -5.24 -14.60
CA ASP A 35 5.27 -5.96 -14.44
C ASP A 35 4.57 -5.51 -13.15
N TRP A 36 3.27 -5.76 -13.02
CA TRP A 36 2.50 -5.43 -11.82
C TRP A 36 3.09 -6.10 -10.57
N GLY A 37 3.36 -5.31 -9.53
CA GLY A 37 3.93 -5.82 -8.30
C GLY A 37 4.14 -4.73 -7.25
N GLY A 38 4.42 -5.17 -6.03
CA GLY A 38 4.56 -4.27 -4.90
C GLY A 38 4.94 -4.99 -3.62
N VAL A 39 5.45 -4.20 -2.66
CA VAL A 39 5.68 -4.71 -1.30
C VAL A 39 4.35 -4.89 -0.60
N ASN A 40 4.21 -5.98 0.14
CA ASN A 40 2.98 -6.31 0.82
C ASN A 40 3.24 -7.00 2.15
N GLN A 41 2.28 -6.88 3.05
CA GLN A 41 2.22 -7.62 4.30
C GLN A 41 0.78 -8.08 4.53
N THR A 42 0.65 -9.28 5.07
CA THR A 42 -0.63 -9.83 5.49
C THR A 42 -0.77 -9.65 7.00
N ILE A 43 -1.89 -9.08 7.43
CA ILE A 43 -2.19 -8.82 8.84
C ILE A 43 -3.57 -9.35 9.22
N GLN A 44 -3.73 -9.78 10.47
CA GLN A 44 -5.03 -10.11 11.04
C GLN A 44 -5.67 -8.83 11.57
N LEU A 45 -6.89 -8.55 11.13
CA LEU A 45 -7.71 -7.43 11.59
C LEU A 45 -8.94 -7.96 12.31
N GLU A 46 -9.38 -7.25 13.34
CA GLU A 46 -10.68 -7.50 13.98
C GLU A 46 -11.84 -7.05 13.08
N ALA A 47 -13.06 -7.46 13.41
CA ALA A 47 -14.25 -6.88 12.79
C ALA A 47 -14.30 -5.35 13.04
N GLY A 48 -14.75 -4.60 12.04
CA GLY A 48 -14.86 -3.14 12.12
C GLY A 48 -14.80 -2.43 10.78
N GLU A 49 -14.88 -1.10 10.83
CA GLU A 49 -14.68 -0.23 9.69
C GLU A 49 -13.24 0.27 9.66
N TYR A 50 -12.64 0.30 8.47
CA TYR A 50 -11.26 0.72 8.27
C TYR A 50 -11.17 1.76 7.16
N SER A 51 -10.30 2.74 7.35
CA SER A 51 -9.79 3.58 6.27
C SER A 51 -8.33 3.23 5.97
N PHE A 52 -7.99 3.24 4.69
CA PHE A 52 -6.63 3.03 4.22
C PHE A 52 -6.22 4.19 3.31
N ALA A 53 -5.25 4.96 3.77
CA ALA A 53 -4.69 6.10 3.05
C ALA A 53 -3.34 5.74 2.42
N GLY A 54 -3.00 6.41 1.33
CA GLY A 54 -1.78 6.20 0.57
C GLY A 54 -1.33 7.49 -0.10
N THR A 55 -1.03 8.52 0.70
CA THR A 55 -0.57 9.82 0.18
C THR A 55 0.80 9.66 -0.46
N SER A 56 0.88 9.90 -1.77
CA SER A 56 2.13 9.89 -2.52
C SER A 56 2.65 11.30 -2.75
N SER A 57 3.97 11.48 -2.74
CA SER A 57 4.62 12.70 -3.24
C SER A 57 4.66 12.78 -4.77
N GLY A 58 4.31 11.70 -5.46
CA GLY A 58 4.22 11.59 -6.91
C GLY A 58 2.79 11.35 -7.42
N ASP A 59 2.67 10.82 -8.63
CA ASP A 59 1.37 10.48 -9.23
C ASP A 59 0.77 9.24 -8.54
N VAL A 60 -0.30 9.44 -7.79
CA VAL A 60 -1.06 8.38 -7.10
C VAL A 60 -1.61 7.32 -8.06
N LYS A 61 -1.72 7.59 -9.37
CA LYS A 61 -2.09 6.57 -10.36
C LYS A 61 -0.96 5.57 -10.64
N ASN A 62 0.28 5.97 -10.37
CA ASN A 62 1.48 5.20 -10.67
C ASN A 62 2.10 4.58 -9.42
N LEU A 63 1.88 5.17 -8.24
CA LEU A 63 2.28 4.61 -6.94
C LEU A 63 1.12 4.78 -5.95
N TYR A 64 0.54 3.67 -5.50
CA TYR A 64 -0.64 3.70 -4.62
C TYR A 64 -0.60 2.60 -3.56
N ALA A 65 -1.41 2.79 -2.52
CA ALA A 65 -1.68 1.81 -1.50
C ALA A 65 -2.91 0.97 -1.88
N GLN A 66 -2.89 -0.32 -1.55
CA GLN A 66 -3.95 -1.27 -1.87
C GLN A 66 -4.17 -2.26 -0.72
N ALA A 67 -5.43 -2.56 -0.43
CA ALA A 67 -5.85 -3.64 0.45
C ALA A 67 -6.59 -4.72 -0.36
N ILE A 68 -6.23 -5.99 -0.15
CA ILE A 68 -6.91 -7.17 -0.67
C ILE A 68 -7.63 -7.84 0.51
N LEU A 69 -8.95 -7.91 0.39
CA LEU A 69 -9.86 -8.45 1.39
C LEU A 69 -9.95 -10.00 1.27
N PRO A 70 -10.50 -10.69 2.28
CA PRO A 70 -10.55 -12.16 2.30
C PRO A 70 -11.33 -12.79 1.14
N ASP A 71 -12.30 -12.06 0.59
CA ASP A 71 -13.11 -12.45 -0.58
C ASP A 71 -12.40 -12.19 -1.92
N GLY A 72 -11.16 -11.65 -1.88
CA GLY A 72 -10.40 -11.24 -3.05
C GLY A 72 -10.72 -9.82 -3.54
N THR A 73 -11.69 -9.14 -2.92
CA THR A 73 -12.02 -7.75 -3.26
C THR A 73 -10.81 -6.86 -3.01
N THR A 74 -10.53 -5.99 -3.96
CA THR A 74 -9.37 -5.11 -3.93
C THR A 74 -9.82 -3.65 -3.86
N VAL A 75 -9.40 -2.94 -2.81
CA VAL A 75 -9.60 -1.49 -2.67
C VAL A 75 -8.25 -0.79 -2.73
N ASN A 76 -8.15 0.34 -3.44
CA ASN A 76 -6.87 1.01 -3.67
C ASN A 76 -7.00 2.52 -3.84
N THR A 77 -5.92 3.23 -3.55
CA THR A 77 -5.85 4.70 -3.56
C THR A 77 -5.46 5.28 -4.92
N SER A 78 -5.55 4.51 -6.02
CA SER A 78 -5.12 5.01 -7.34
C SER A 78 -6.00 6.11 -7.93
N ASN A 79 -7.24 6.24 -7.42
CA ASN A 79 -8.21 7.26 -7.81
C ASN A 79 -8.44 8.33 -6.72
N GLY A 80 -7.62 8.35 -5.67
CA GLY A 80 -7.70 9.30 -4.56
C GLY A 80 -6.96 8.80 -3.33
N ASP A 81 -6.55 9.70 -2.44
CA ASP A 81 -5.58 9.41 -1.37
C ASP A 81 -6.05 8.44 -0.29
N GLN A 82 -7.34 8.08 -0.27
CA GLN A 82 -7.93 7.24 0.76
C GLN A 82 -9.08 6.37 0.22
N VAL A 83 -9.17 5.15 0.74
CA VAL A 83 -10.31 4.24 0.57
C VAL A 83 -10.80 3.73 1.92
N SER A 84 -12.01 3.17 1.94
CA SER A 84 -12.58 2.53 3.13
C SER A 84 -13.08 1.13 2.82
N PHE A 85 -13.05 0.25 3.82
CA PHE A 85 -13.64 -1.09 3.75
C PHE A 85 -14.15 -1.53 5.13
N THR A 86 -15.04 -2.51 5.15
CA THR A 86 -15.66 -3.05 6.37
C THR A 86 -15.40 -4.54 6.46
N LEU A 87 -15.04 -5.01 7.64
CA LEU A 87 -14.92 -6.43 7.99
C LEU A 87 -16.04 -6.79 8.97
N THR A 88 -16.87 -7.78 8.63
CA THR A 88 -17.97 -8.26 9.49
C THR A 88 -17.51 -9.20 10.59
N GLU A 89 -16.36 -9.83 10.41
CA GLU A 89 -15.70 -10.73 11.35
C GLU A 89 -14.18 -10.53 11.30
N PRO A 90 -13.42 -10.99 12.31
CA PRO A 90 -11.97 -10.93 12.27
C PRO A 90 -11.42 -11.68 11.05
N ALA A 91 -10.56 -11.03 10.27
CA ALA A 91 -10.12 -11.57 9.01
C ALA A 91 -8.69 -11.16 8.64
N THR A 92 -8.11 -11.98 7.76
CA THR A 92 -6.78 -11.75 7.21
C THR A 92 -6.86 -10.83 6.00
N VAL A 93 -6.16 -9.69 6.04
CA VAL A 93 -6.12 -8.69 4.96
C VAL A 93 -4.69 -8.50 4.49
N THR A 94 -4.47 -8.46 3.18
CA THR A 94 -3.17 -8.12 2.59
C THR A 94 -3.13 -6.63 2.26
N LEU A 95 -2.17 -5.92 2.84
CA LEU A 95 -1.91 -4.51 2.57
C LEU A 95 -0.66 -4.39 1.73
N SER A 96 -0.66 -3.48 0.76
CA SER A 96 0.40 -3.37 -0.22
C SER A 96 0.61 -1.94 -0.70
N VAL A 97 1.83 -1.67 -1.16
CA VAL A 97 2.18 -0.50 -1.96
C VAL A 97 2.62 -1.01 -3.33
N VAL A 98 1.91 -0.57 -4.37
CA VAL A 98 2.02 -1.10 -5.73
C VAL A 98 2.42 0.02 -6.67
N ALA A 99 3.34 -0.30 -7.57
CA ALA A 99 3.70 0.58 -8.68
C ALA A 99 3.04 0.09 -9.97
N ARG A 100 2.53 1.01 -10.79
CA ARG A 100 1.76 0.71 -12.01
C ARG A 100 2.68 0.14 -13.10
N ASN A 101 2.25 -0.96 -13.73
CA ASN A 101 2.99 -1.56 -14.83
C ASN A 101 3.27 -0.57 -15.97
N GLY A 102 4.49 -0.58 -16.51
CA GLY A 102 4.91 0.26 -17.62
C GLY A 102 5.21 1.72 -17.25
N THR A 103 5.28 2.04 -15.95
CA THR A 103 5.58 3.39 -15.47
C THR A 103 6.95 3.45 -14.80
N THR A 104 7.60 4.61 -14.89
CA THR A 104 8.75 4.93 -14.05
C THR A 104 8.24 5.68 -12.83
N VAL A 105 8.63 5.20 -11.65
CA VAL A 105 8.33 5.86 -10.37
C VAL A 105 9.63 6.34 -9.75
N ASP A 106 9.54 7.49 -9.10
CA ASP A 106 10.57 8.03 -8.20
C ASP A 106 9.83 8.92 -7.19
N ALA A 107 9.21 8.28 -6.20
CA ALA A 107 8.27 8.93 -5.31
C ALA A 107 8.21 8.24 -3.96
N ASP A 108 7.76 8.99 -2.96
CA ASP A 108 7.45 8.48 -1.64
C ASP A 108 5.95 8.24 -1.52
N ILE A 109 5.57 7.28 -0.68
CA ILE A 109 4.19 7.04 -0.28
C ILE A 109 4.12 6.67 1.19
N THR A 110 3.13 7.22 1.90
CA THR A 110 2.91 6.91 3.33
C THR A 110 1.59 6.16 3.50
N PRO A 111 1.61 4.81 3.51
CA PRO A 111 0.41 4.00 3.72
C PRO A 111 0.00 4.02 5.19
N ILE A 112 -1.26 4.38 5.47
CA ILE A 112 -1.80 4.45 6.84
C ILE A 112 -3.14 3.73 6.91
N LEU A 113 -3.18 2.65 7.69
CA LEU A 113 -4.44 1.99 8.07
C LEU A 113 -4.95 2.56 9.40
N THR A 114 -6.23 2.92 9.44
CA THR A 114 -6.93 3.39 10.64
C THR A 114 -8.21 2.61 10.83
N LYS A 115 -8.44 2.04 12.02
CA LYS A 115 -9.75 1.52 12.41
C LYS A 115 -10.65 2.71 12.77
N THR A 116 -11.76 2.88 12.07
CA THR A 116 -12.66 4.02 12.22
C THR A 116 -13.89 3.72 13.08
N LYS A 117 -14.31 2.46 13.16
CA LYS A 117 -15.33 1.96 14.09
C LYS A 117 -15.03 0.51 14.50
#